data_AF-K2F714-F1
#
_entry.id   AF-K2F714-F1
#
_cell.length_a   1.000
_cell.length_b   1.000
_cell.length_c   1.000
_cell.angle_alpha   90.00
_cell.angle_beta   90.00
_cell.angle_gamma   90.00
#
_symmetry.space_group_name_H-M   'P 1'
#
loop_
_entity.id
_entity.type
_entity.pdbx_description
1 polymer ?
#
loop_
_entity_poly.entity_id
_entity_poly.type
_entity_poly.pdbx_seq_one_letter_code
_entity_poly.pdbx_strand_id
1 'polypeptide(L)' 'AKQIQFLHTLQTFIVENGELTKKDLVSEPFTKLHTNGFLGLFNNQMQSEILEVTNQILHYA' A
#
# COMPACT_ATOMS: atom_id res chain seq x y z
N ALA A 1 5.99 -13.66 -3.10
CA ALA A 1 7.00 -12.65 -3.53
C ALA A 1 6.38 -11.26 -3.73
N LYS A 2 5.39 -11.08 -4.61
CA LYS A 2 4.82 -9.75 -4.93
C LYS A 2 4.17 -9.01 -3.76
N GLN A 3 3.51 -9.71 -2.83
CA GLN A 3 2.94 -9.09 -1.62
C GLN A 3 4.01 -8.48 -0.71
N ILE A 4 5.14 -9.17 -0.51
CA ILE A 4 6.26 -8.64 0.29
C ILE A 4 6.88 -7.42 -0.41
N GLN A 5 7.10 -7.50 -1.73
CA GLN A 5 7.56 -6.35 -2.51
C GLN A 5 6.59 -5.17 -2.39
N PHE A 6 5.28 -5.42 -2.40
CA PHE A 6 4.27 -4.40 -2.20
C PHE A 6 4.43 -3.71 -0.84
N LEU A 7 4.59 -4.47 0.24
CA LEU A 7 4.78 -3.90 1.58
C LEU A 7 6.07 -3.07 1.69
N HIS A 8 7.16 -3.49 1.04
CA HIS A 8 8.37 -2.68 0.96
C HIS A 8 8.15 -1.39 0.16
N THR A 9 7.49 -1.48 -1.01
CA THR A 9 7.13 -0.29 -1.80
C THR A 9 6.23 0.65 -1.02
N LEU A 10 5.28 0.13 -0.25
CA LEU A 10 4.39 0.90 0.60
C LEU A 10 5.17 1.64 1.69
N GLN A 11 6.09 0.95 2.38
CA GLN A 11 6.95 1.55 3.38
C GLN A 11 7.79 2.70 2.79
N THR A 12 8.46 2.46 1.67
CA THR A 12 9.24 3.50 0.97
C THR A 12 8.36 4.68 0.57
N PHE A 13 7.19 4.43 -0.01
CA PHE A 13 6.26 5.46 -0.44
C PHE A 13 5.82 6.37 0.72
N ILE A 14 5.51 5.78 1.89
CA ILE A 14 5.10 6.55 3.08
C ILE A 14 6.26 7.41 3.58
N VAL A 15 7.48 6.86 3.64
CA VAL A 15 8.67 7.60 4.12
C VAL A 15 9.01 8.77 3.19
N GLU A 16 8.86 8.59 1.88
CA GLU A 16 9.20 9.62 0.88
C GLU A 16 8.14 10.71 0.76
N ASN A 17 6.85 10.36 0.78
CA ASN A 17 5.75 11.30 0.53
C ASN A 17 5.14 11.88 1.81
N GLY A 18 5.22 11.17 2.94
CA GLY A 18 4.58 11.57 4.20
C GLY A 18 3.05 11.44 4.23
N GLU A 19 2.42 11.07 3.12
CA GLU A 19 0.98 10.84 3.00
C GLU A 19 0.67 9.62 2.13
N LEU A 20 -0.53 9.06 2.30
CA LEU A 20 -1.04 7.99 1.45
C LEU A 20 -2.56 8.09 1.33
N THR A 21 -3.05 7.97 0.11
CA THR A 21 -4.47 7.82 -0.18
C THR A 21 -4.77 6.43 -0.77
N LYS A 22 -6.05 6.01 -0.75
CA LYS A 22 -6.48 4.76 -1.40
C LYS A 22 -6.19 4.73 -2.91
N LYS A 23 -6.17 5.91 -3.56
CA LYS A 23 -5.90 6.03 -4.99
C LYS A 23 -4.44 5.68 -5.32
N ASP A 24 -3.52 5.95 -4.41
CA ASP A 24 -2.10 5.66 -4.61
C ASP A 24 -1.86 4.16 -4.67
N LEU A 25 -2.54 3.38 -3.81
CA LEU A 25 -2.44 1.90 -3.77
C LEU A 25 -2.87 1.17 -5.05
N VAL A 26 -3.54 1.88 -5.96
CA VAL A 26 -3.96 1.39 -7.29
C VAL A 26 -3.31 2.19 -8.44
N SER A 27 -2.28 2.98 -8.14
CA SER A 27 -1.50 3.78 -9.10
C SER A 27 -0.03 3.33 -9.11
N GLU A 28 0.81 3.92 -9.96
CA GLU A 28 2.25 3.74 -9.83
C GLU A 28 2.72 4.30 -8.47
N PRO A 29 3.68 3.64 -7.79
CA PRO A 29 4.50 2.51 -8.22
C PRO A 29 3.85 1.12 -8.07
N PHE A 30 2.74 1.02 -7.35
CA PHE A 30 2.11 -0.25 -6.98
C PHE A 30 1.58 -1.04 -8.17
N THR A 31 1.10 -0.36 -9.21
CA THR A 31 0.63 -1.02 -10.44
C THR A 31 1.73 -1.72 -11.22
N LYS A 32 3.02 -1.39 -10.98
CA LYS A 32 4.17 -2.13 -11.54
C LYS A 32 4.30 -3.53 -10.95
N LEU A 33 3.81 -3.73 -9.72
CA LEU A 33 3.82 -5.04 -9.06
C LEU A 33 2.62 -5.89 -9.51
N HIS A 34 1.46 -5.27 -9.67
CA HIS A 34 0.24 -5.91 -10.16
C HIS A 34 -0.67 -4.89 -10.84
N THR A 35 -1.29 -5.23 -11.98
CA THR A 35 -2.10 -4.28 -12.77
C THR A 35 -3.22 -3.59 -11.97
N ASN A 36 -3.85 -4.31 -11.04
CA ASN A 36 -4.87 -3.78 -10.12
C ASN A 36 -4.31 -3.27 -8.77
N GLY A 37 -3.00 -3.04 -8.68
CA GLY A 37 -2.32 -2.66 -7.43
C GLY A 37 -2.62 -3.63 -6.28
N PHE A 38 -2.90 -3.08 -5.10
CA PHE A 38 -3.17 -3.88 -3.91
C PHE A 38 -4.46 -4.71 -4.01
N LEU A 39 -5.47 -4.24 -4.77
CA LEU A 39 -6.74 -4.95 -4.96
C LEU A 39 -6.57 -6.32 -5.63
N GLY A 40 -5.54 -6.47 -6.46
CA GLY A 40 -5.22 -7.74 -7.11
C GLY A 40 -4.20 -8.60 -6.37
N LEU A 41 -3.55 -8.07 -5.33
CA LEU A 41 -2.53 -8.77 -4.55
C LEU A 41 -3.03 -9.28 -3.20
N PHE A 42 -4.08 -8.67 -2.66
CA PHE A 42 -4.60 -8.97 -1.32
C PHE A 42 -6.10 -9.26 -1.37
N ASN A 43 -6.58 -10.14 -0.49
CA ASN A 43 -8.01 -10.34 -0.30
C ASN A 43 -8.63 -9.17 0.50
N ASN A 44 -9.96 -9.08 0.56
CA ASN A 44 -10.66 -7.96 1.21
C ASN A 44 -10.28 -7.75 2.69
N GLN A 45 -9.99 -8.83 3.41
CA GLN A 45 -9.59 -8.77 4.82
C GLN A 45 -8.19 -8.12 4.94
N MET A 46 -7.22 -8.63 4.19
CA MET A 46 -5.85 -8.09 4.16
C MET A 46 -5.82 -6.65 3.64
N GLN A 47 -6.64 -6.31 2.65
CA GLN A 47 -6.78 -4.94 2.16
C GLN A 47 -7.22 -4.00 3.29
N SER A 48 -8.18 -4.43 4.11
CA SER A 48 -8.66 -3.65 5.25
C SER A 48 -7.59 -3.48 6.32
N GLU A 49 -6.86 -4.56 6.64
CA GLU A 49 -5.74 -4.54 7.60
C GLU A 49 -4.60 -3.62 7.13
N ILE A 50 -4.22 -3.66 5.85
CA ILE A 50 -3.19 -2.77 5.29
C ILE A 50 -3.61 -1.30 5.43
N LEU A 51 -4.87 -0.99 5.12
CA LEU A 51 -5.40 0.37 5.26
C LEU A 51 -5.41 0.82 6.73
N GLU A 52 -5.82 -0.05 7.65
CA GLU A 52 -5.84 0.25 9.07
C GLU A 52 -4.43 0.51 9.62
N VAL A 53 -3.49 -0.39 9.36
CA VAL A 53 -2.09 -0.25 9.79
C VAL A 53 -1.47 1.02 9.21
N THR A 54 -1.73 1.32 7.94
CA THR A 54 -1.14 2.50 7.31
C THR A 54 -1.71 3.80 7.87
N ASN A 55 -3.02 3.84 8.15
CA ASN A 55 -3.64 4.99 8.82
C ASN A 55 -3.07 5.19 10.24
N GLN A 56 -2.81 4.10 10.97
CA GLN A 56 -2.18 4.20 12.29
C GLN A 56 -0.76 4.79 12.16
N ILE A 57 0.05 4.30 11.22
CA ILE A 57 1.41 4.81 10.99
C ILE A 57 1.39 6.32 10.68
N LEU A 58 0.53 6.74 9.74
CA LEU A 58 0.44 8.14 9.31
C LEU A 58 -0.16 9.06 10.39
N HIS A 59 -0.97 8.52 11.30
CA HIS A 59 -1.49 9.31 12.43
C HIS A 59 -0.39 9.65 13.46
N TYR A 60 0.64 8.82 13.56
CA TYR A 60 1.75 9.00 14.50
C TYR A 60 3.02 9.59 13.86
N ALA A 61 3.02 9.83 12.54
CA ALA A 61 4.12 10.41 11.77
C ALA A 61 4.02 11.94 11.73
#